data_AF-A0A9E2MP19-F1
#
_entry.id   AF-A0A9E2MP19-F1
#
_cell.length_a   1.000
_cell.length_b   1.000
_cell.length_c   1.000
_cell.angle_alpha   90.00
_cell.angle_beta   90.00
_cell.angle_gamma   90.00
#
_symmetry.space_group_name_H-M   'P 1'
#
loop_
_entity.id
_entity.type
_entity.pdbx_description
1 polymer ?
#
loop_
_entity_poly.entity_id
_entity_poly.type
_entity_poly.pdbx_seq_one_letter_code
_entity_poly.pdbx_strand_id
1 'polypeptide(L)' 'ETIDFPRAAPEENPQEHVWKHGRSKISHNKSIMDINKTTDDFIEYLNNTKFYYSFLGIKISKSAGS' A
#
# COMPACT_ATOMS: atom_id res chain seq x y z
N GLU A 1 12.30 6.66 9.99
CA GLU A 1 11.36 7.45 10.82
C GLU A 1 10.04 6.70 10.83
N THR A 2 9.41 6.55 12.00
CA THR A 2 8.15 5.81 12.17
C THR A 2 7.09 6.80 12.64
N ILE A 3 5.95 6.85 11.95
CA ILE A 3 4.82 7.71 12.30
C ILE A 3 3.74 6.83 12.91
N ASP A 4 3.34 7.13 14.15
CA ASP A 4 2.27 6.42 14.85
C ASP A 4 0.90 6.95 14.45
N PHE A 5 0.06 6.08 13.90
CA PHE A 5 -1.33 6.38 13.57
C PHE A 5 -2.28 5.84 14.64
N PRO A 6 -3.41 6.54 14.92
CA PRO A 6 -4.39 6.06 15.87
C PRO A 6 -4.96 4.69 15.46
N ARG A 7 -5.01 3.74 16.41
CA ARG A 7 -5.62 2.42 16.17
C ARG A 7 -7.08 2.48 15.74
N ALA A 8 -7.80 3.53 16.15
CA ALA A 8 -9.21 3.73 15.83
C ALA A 8 -9.45 4.26 14.41
N ALA A 9 -8.40 4.65 13.66
CA ALA A 9 -8.49 5.18 12.30
C ALA A 9 -7.45 4.51 11.36
N PRO A 10 -7.51 3.19 11.14
CA PRO A 10 -6.56 2.47 10.30
C PRO A 10 -6.59 2.91 8.83
N GLU A 11 -7.70 3.47 8.36
CA GLU A 11 -7.85 4.13 7.07
C GLU A 11 -7.04 5.43 6.96
N GLU A 12 -6.53 5.96 8.05
CA GLU A 12 -5.61 7.10 8.02
C GLU A 12 -4.13 6.64 8.03
N ASN A 13 -3.86 5.33 8.11
CA ASN A 13 -2.50 4.80 8.09
C ASN A 13 -2.09 4.38 6.66
N PRO A 14 -1.25 5.14 5.95
CA PRO A 14 -0.85 4.80 4.58
C PRO A 14 -0.11 3.45 4.49
N GLN A 15 0.59 3.02 5.54
CA GLN A 15 1.27 1.72 5.55
C GLN A 15 0.27 0.56 5.50
N GLU A 16 -0.85 0.68 6.23
CA GLU A 16 -1.93 -0.30 6.19
C GLU A 16 -2.58 -0.38 4.81
N HIS A 17 -2.72 0.75 4.12
CA HIS A 17 -3.26 0.79 2.74
C HIS A 17 -2.36 0.08 1.76
N VAL A 18 -1.05 0.36 1.79
CA VAL A 18 -0.06 -0.29 0.94
C VAL A 18 -0.07 -1.80 1.20
N TRP A 19 -0.08 -2.21 2.47
CA TRP A 19 -0.10 -3.61 2.87
C TRP A 19 -1.37 -4.35 2.41
N LYS A 20 -2.54 -3.74 2.59
CA LYS A 20 -3.82 -4.31 2.14
C LYS A 20 -3.86 -4.49 0.62
N HIS A 21 -3.41 -3.49 -0.14
CA HIS A 21 -3.36 -3.58 -1.60
C HIS A 21 -2.40 -4.67 -2.08
N GLY A 22 -1.18 -4.71 -1.55
CA GLY A 22 -0.19 -5.73 -1.90
C GLY A 22 -0.72 -7.13 -1.62
N ARG A 23 -1.25 -7.38 -0.42
CA ARG A 23 -1.84 -8.68 -0.09
C ARG A 23 -3.02 -9.01 -1.00
N SER A 24 -3.97 -8.10 -1.18
CA SER A 24 -5.13 -8.34 -2.03
C SER A 24 -4.77 -8.70 -3.47
N LYS A 25 -3.66 -8.16 -4.00
CA LYS A 25 -3.24 -8.38 -5.39
C LYS A 25 -2.39 -9.62 -5.58
N ILE A 26 -1.48 -9.88 -4.64
CA ILE A 26 -0.40 -10.86 -4.83
C ILE A 26 -0.68 -12.17 -4.11
N SER A 27 -1.08 -12.13 -2.84
CA SER A 27 -1.13 -13.32 -1.98
C SER A 27 -2.53 -13.71 -1.50
N HIS A 28 -3.52 -12.83 -1.61
CA HIS A 28 -4.87 -13.11 -1.15
C HIS A 28 -5.54 -14.20 -1.99
N ASN A 29 -6.05 -15.24 -1.32
CA ASN A 29 -6.72 -16.41 -1.92
C ASN A 29 -5.88 -17.17 -2.96
N LYS A 30 -4.55 -17.04 -2.93
CA LYS A 30 -3.65 -17.85 -3.76
C LYS A 30 -3.01 -18.95 -2.93
N SER A 31 -2.89 -20.14 -3.51
CA SER A 31 -2.04 -21.20 -2.98
C SER A 31 -0.58 -20.84 -3.24
N ILE A 32 0.17 -20.53 -2.18
CA ILE A 32 1.58 -20.17 -2.26
C ILE A 32 2.40 -21.45 -2.31
N MET A 33 2.75 -21.88 -3.52
CA MET A 33 3.59 -23.06 -3.76
C MET A 33 5.08 -22.74 -3.68
N ASP A 34 5.45 -21.50 -4.02
CA ASP A 34 6.80 -20.97 -3.95
C ASP A 34 6.76 -19.61 -3.25
N ILE A 35 7.30 -19.58 -2.04
CA ILE A 35 7.31 -18.37 -1.20
C ILE A 35 8.30 -17.32 -1.72
N ASN A 36 9.41 -17.75 -2.33
CA ASN A 36 10.42 -16.82 -2.85
C ASN A 36 9.84 -16.08 -4.05
N LYS A 37 9.26 -16.82 -5.00
CA LYS A 37 8.59 -16.22 -6.16
C LYS A 37 7.46 -15.27 -5.74
N THR A 38 6.63 -15.69 -4.78
CA THR A 38 5.54 -14.83 -4.29
C THR A 38 6.07 -13.56 -3.63
N THR A 39 7.24 -13.63 -2.99
CA THR A 39 7.90 -12.48 -2.39
C THR A 39 8.44 -11.54 -3.46
N ASP A 40 9.09 -12.07 -4.49
CA ASP A 40 9.58 -11.28 -5.62
C ASP A 40 8.44 -10.56 -6.35
N ASP A 41 7.34 -11.27 -6.64
CA ASP A 41 6.12 -10.70 -7.22
C ASP A 41 5.54 -9.57 -6.34
N PHE A 42 5.62 -9.74 -5.01
CA PHE A 42 5.16 -8.72 -4.06
C PHE A 42 6.05 -7.48 -4.10
N ILE A 43 7.36 -7.66 -4.08
CA ILE A 43 8.35 -6.57 -4.17
C ILE A 43 8.19 -5.83 -5.49
N GLU A 44 8.05 -6.56 -6.61
CA GLU A 44 7.84 -5.96 -7.93
C GLU A 44 6.55 -5.12 -7.95
N TYR A 45 5.45 -5.64 -7.38
CA TYR A 45 4.20 -4.90 -7.28
C TYR A 45 4.35 -3.61 -6.46
N LEU A 46 5.01 -3.67 -5.30
CA LEU A 46 5.24 -2.50 -4.46
C LEU A 46 6.08 -1.43 -5.18
N ASN A 47 7.12 -1.84 -5.88
CA ASN A 47 8.04 -0.92 -6.57
C ASN A 47 7.41 -0.23 -7.78
N ASN A 48 6.46 -0.89 -8.45
CA ASN A 48 5.84 -0.37 -9.68
C ASN A 48 4.45 0.23 -9.48
N THR A 49 3.86 0.11 -8.29
CA THR A 49 2.52 0.61 -8.00
C THR A 49 2.56 1.97 -7.32
N LYS A 50 1.82 2.94 -7.87
CA LYS A 50 1.52 4.20 -7.19
C LYS A 50 0.29 4.01 -6.31
N PHE A 51 0.46 4.14 -5.00
CA PHE A 51 -0.64 4.06 -4.04
C PHE A 51 -1.22 5.45 -3.80
N TYR A 52 -2.45 5.65 -4.27
CA TYR A 52 -3.18 6.89 -4.01
C TYR A 52 -3.72 6.87 -2.59
N TYR A 53 -3.47 7.94 -1.86
CA TYR A 53 -3.86 8.07 -0.46
C TYR A 53 -4.33 9.50 -0.20
N SER A 54 -5.34 9.63 0.65
CA SER A 54 -5.88 10.92 1.10
C SER A 54 -5.95 10.88 2.61
N PHE A 55 -5.26 11.83 3.25
CA PHE A 55 -5.32 12.01 4.69
C PHE A 55 -6.42 13.02 5.02
N LEU A 56 -7.36 12.67 5.89
CA LEU A 56 -8.48 13.54 6.28
C LEU A 56 -9.30 14.10 5.09
N GLY A 57 -9.40 13.35 3.99
CA GLY A 57 -10.12 13.77 2.77
C GLY A 57 -9.40 14.83 1.92
N ILE A 58 -8.20 15.27 2.30
CA ILE A 58 -7.37 16.15 1.47
C ILE A 58 -6.65 15.29 0.44
N LYS A 59 -7.03 15.42 -0.84
CA LYS A 59 -6.29 14.81 -1.96
C LYS A 59 -5.13 15.74 -2.32
N ILE A 60 -3.89 15.27 -2.18
CA ILE A 60 -2.74 16.03 -2.66
C ILE A 60 -2.69 15.88 -4.19
N SER A 61 -3.46 16.69 -4.91
CA SER A 61 -3.24 16.90 -6.34
C SER A 61 -2.07 17.86 -6.48
N LYS A 62 -0.98 17.40 -7.10
CA LYS A 62 0.16 18.24 -7.45
C LYS A 62 -0.35 19.41 -8.30
N SER A 63 -0.33 20.63 -7.76
CA SER A 63 -0.50 21.83 -8.58
C SER A 63 0.70 21.89 -9.52
N ALA A 64 0.45 21.78 -10.83
CA ALA A 64 1.45 22.18 -11.82
C ALA A 64 1.73 23.67 -11.57
N GLY A 65 2.99 24.00 -11.30
CA GLY A 65 3.42 25.39 -11.19
C GLY A 65 3.24 26.09 -12.52
N SER A 66 2.66 27.29 -12.48
CA SER A 66 2.69 28.29 -13.55
C SER A 66 4.10 28.77 -13.85
#